data_AF-A0A348B4K6-F1
#
_entry.id   AF-A0A348B4K6-F1
#
_cell.length_a   1.000
_cell.length_b   1.000
_cell.length_c   1.000
_cell.angle_alpha   90.00
_cell.angle_beta   90.00
_cell.angle_gamma   90.00
#
_symmetry.space_group_name_H-M   'P 1'
#
loop_
_entity.id
_entity.type
_entity.pdbx_description
1 polymer ?
#
loop_
_entity_poly.entity_id
_entity_poly.type
_entity_poly.pdbx_seq_one_letter_code
_entity_poly.pdbx_strand_id
1 'polypeptide(L)' 'MGRRLERKTECSTRQYILSLLESGPASAYSLSKVTGLNYCTVRYHLDVLTREGLVVPTRSGQVTLYRKAKVLPSAGVNNW' A
#
# COMPACT_ATOMS: atom_id res chain seq x y z
N MET A 1 -34.35 -1.13 -10.51
CA MET A 1 -33.25 -1.95 -11.07
C MET A 1 -32.09 -1.91 -10.11
N GLY A 2 -31.73 -3.05 -9.53
CA GLY A 2 -30.71 -3.13 -8.50
C GLY A 2 -29.29 -2.97 -9.04
N ARG A 3 -28.40 -2.47 -8.17
CA ARG A 3 -27.08 -3.05 -7.94
C ARG A 3 -26.65 -2.74 -6.50
N ARG A 4 -27.09 -3.64 -5.61
CA ARG A 4 -26.61 -3.85 -4.24
C ARG A 4 -25.46 -4.86 -4.33
N LEU A 5 -24.25 -4.39 -4.56
CA LEU A 5 -22.93 -5.05 -4.41
C LEU A 5 -21.96 -3.90 -4.74
N GLU A 6 -21.11 -3.39 -3.85
CA GLU A 6 -19.75 -3.89 -3.64
C GLU A 6 -19.10 -3.23 -2.39
N ARG A 7 -19.76 -3.25 -1.21
CA ARG A 7 -19.11 -2.81 0.05
C ARG A 7 -18.03 -3.78 0.57
N LYS A 8 -17.51 -4.67 -0.27
CA LYS A 8 -16.76 -5.85 0.18
C LYS A 8 -15.52 -6.14 -0.64
N THR A 9 -14.63 -5.16 -0.85
CA THR A 9 -13.29 -5.46 -1.38
C THR A 9 -12.22 -4.38 -1.15
N GLU A 10 -12.52 -3.23 -0.53
CA GLU A 10 -11.46 -2.23 -0.32
C GLU A 10 -10.38 -2.68 0.69
N CYS A 11 -10.78 -3.39 1.75
CA CYS A 11 -9.83 -3.92 2.74
C CYS A 11 -8.90 -4.97 2.11
N SER A 12 -9.42 -5.82 1.21
CA SER A 12 -8.65 -6.88 0.56
C SER A 12 -7.59 -6.32 -0.39
N THR A 13 -7.91 -5.28 -1.16
CA THR A 13 -6.94 -4.65 -2.06
C THR A 13 -5.79 -3.98 -1.31
N ARG A 14 -6.09 -3.22 -0.24
CA ARG A 14 -5.05 -2.57 0.57
C ARG A 14 -4.15 -3.61 1.25
N GLN A 15 -4.73 -4.67 1.83
CA GLN A 15 -3.97 -5.78 2.41
C GLN A 15 -3.11 -6.51 1.38
N TYR A 16 -3.62 -6.72 0.17
CA TYR A 16 -2.87 -7.36 -0.89
C TYR A 16 -1.66 -6.52 -1.33
N ILE A 17 -1.85 -5.19 -1.51
CA ILE A 17 -0.74 -4.27 -1.81
C ILE A 17 0.29 -4.29 -0.68
N LEU A 18 -0.14 -4.31 0.58
CA LEU A 18 0.77 -4.40 1.73
C LEU A 18 1.55 -5.72 1.74
N SER A 19 0.91 -6.84 1.42
CA SER A 19 1.56 -8.15 1.33
C SER A 19 2.62 -8.19 0.21
N LEU A 20 2.33 -7.57 -0.95
CA LEU A 20 3.32 -7.42 -2.01
C LEU A 20 4.53 -6.60 -1.56
N LEU A 21 4.28 -5.53 -0.78
CA LEU A 21 5.32 -4.68 -0.20
C LEU A 21 6.10 -5.34 0.95
N GLU A 22 5.59 -6.43 1.53
CA GLU A 22 6.35 -7.26 2.48
C GLU A 22 7.44 -8.08 1.79
N SER A 23 7.19 -8.51 0.55
CA SER A 23 8.19 -9.24 -0.22
C SER A 23 9.32 -8.33 -0.73
N GLY A 24 9.06 -7.02 -0.86
CA GLY A 24 10.09 -6.05 -1.25
C GLY A 24 9.52 -4.71 -1.74
N PRO A 25 10.37 -3.71 -2.00
CA PRO A 25 9.93 -2.44 -2.54
C PRO A 25 9.40 -2.59 -3.98
N ALA A 26 8.23 -2.02 -4.26
CA ALA A 26 7.56 -2.15 -5.55
C ALA A 26 7.10 -0.79 -6.09
N SER A 27 7.13 -0.63 -7.41
CA SER A 27 6.61 0.58 -8.07
C SER A 27 5.08 0.51 -8.19
N ALA A 28 4.42 1.67 -8.27
CA ALA A 28 2.97 1.73 -8.53
C ALA A 28 2.59 1.02 -9.86
N TYR A 29 3.50 1.05 -10.84
CA TYR A 29 3.33 0.34 -12.11
C TYR A 29 3.38 -1.18 -11.93
N SER A 30 4.40 -1.69 -11.23
CA SER A 30 4.52 -3.12 -10.92
C SER A 30 3.31 -3.61 -10.11
N LEU A 31 2.88 -2.83 -9.11
CA LEU A 31 1.70 -3.14 -8.31
C LEU A 31 0.42 -3.19 -9.18
N SER A 32 0.23 -2.25 -10.10
CA SER A 32 -0.89 -2.30 -11.06
C SER A 32 -0.86 -3.56 -11.93
N LYS A 33 0.32 -3.98 -12.41
CA LYS A 33 0.45 -5.19 -13.24
C LYS A 33 0.19 -6.48 -12.45
N VAL A 34 0.65 -6.55 -11.20
CA VAL A 34 0.46 -7.73 -10.34
C VAL A 34 -0.97 -7.82 -9.80
N THR A 35 -1.52 -6.70 -9.34
CA THR A 35 -2.90 -6.64 -8.81
C THR A 35 -3.97 -6.70 -9.91
N GLY A 36 -3.60 -6.44 -11.17
CA GLY A 36 -4.55 -6.28 -12.27
C GLY A 36 -5.42 -5.03 -12.16
N LEU A 37 -5.13 -4.15 -11.20
CA LEU A 37 -5.90 -2.93 -10.95
C LEU A 37 -5.41 -1.78 -11.81
N ASN A 38 -6.33 -0.84 -12.05
CA ASN A 38 -6.00 0.37 -12.79
C ASN A 38 -4.97 1.19 -12.02
N TYR A 39 -3.99 1.76 -12.75
CA TYR A 39 -2.90 2.55 -12.16
C TYR A 39 -3.41 3.67 -11.25
N CYS A 40 -4.47 4.39 -11.66
CA CYS A 40 -5.05 5.47 -10.87
C CYS A 40 -5.61 4.96 -9.53
N THR A 41 -6.22 3.78 -9.52
CA THR A 41 -6.76 3.14 -8.31
C THR A 41 -5.65 2.72 -7.37
N VAL A 42 -4.59 2.10 -7.89
CA VAL A 42 -3.41 1.72 -7.09
C VAL A 42 -2.74 2.95 -6.51
N ARG A 43 -2.57 4.01 -7.30
CA ARG A 43 -1.98 5.27 -6.84
C ARG A 43 -2.81 5.93 -5.74
N TYR A 44 -4.14 5.91 -5.87
CA TYR A 44 -5.03 6.38 -4.82
C TYR A 44 -4.84 5.58 -3.52
N HIS A 45 -4.82 4.24 -3.60
CA HIS A 45 -4.57 3.40 -2.42
C HIS A 45 -3.20 3.63 -1.80
N LEU A 46 -2.15 3.79 -2.61
CA LEU A 46 -0.80 4.10 -2.13
C LEU A 46 -0.72 5.47 -1.46
N ASP A 47 -1.42 6.48 -1.98
CA ASP A 47 -1.52 7.80 -1.34
C ASP A 47 -2.17 7.70 0.04
N VAL A 48 -3.29 6.97 0.13
CA VAL A 48 -3.97 6.69 1.41
C VAL A 48 -3.04 5.96 2.38
N LEU A 49 -2.41 4.86 1.96
CA LEU A 49 -1.47 4.11 2.80
C LEU A 49 -0.25 4.95 3.22
N THR A 50 0.18 5.89 2.38
CA THR A 50 1.29 6.81 2.69
C THR A 50 0.84 7.81 3.76
N ARG A 51 -0.37 8.36 3.64
CA ARG A 51 -0.97 9.25 4.65
C ARG A 51 -1.18 8.55 6.00
N GLU A 52 -1.54 7.27 5.97
CA GLU A 52 -1.65 6.43 7.17
C GLU A 52 -0.29 6.03 7.76
N GLY A 53 0.83 6.36 7.10
CA GLY A 53 2.17 6.01 7.56
C GLY A 53 2.51 4.52 7.42
N LEU A 54 1.71 3.74 6.67
CA LEU A 54 1.90 2.32 6.45
C LEU A 54 2.89 2.01 5.33
N VAL A 55 3.08 2.93 4.40
CA VAL A 55 4.04 2.81 3.30
C VAL A 55 4.87 4.08 3.16
N VAL A 56 6.13 3.92 2.74
CA VAL A 56 7.06 5.02 2.50
C VAL A 56 7.43 5.03 1.02
N PRO A 57 7.13 6.12 0.28
CA PRO A 57 7.66 6.29 -1.06
C PRO A 57 9.14 6.66 -0.99
N THR A 58 9.96 5.95 -1.74
CA THR A 58 11.37 6.22 -1.99
C THR A 58 11.56 6.46 -3.48
N ARG A 59 12.20 7.57 -3.85
CA ARG A 59 12.60 7.80 -5.24
C ARG A 59 13.88 7.04 -5.53
N SER A 60 13.86 6.24 -6.59
CA SER A 60 15.03 5.54 -7.12
C SER A 60 15.16 5.89 -8.60
N GLY A 61 16.03 6.86 -8.91
CA GLY A 61 16.19 7.41 -10.24
C GLY A 61 14.90 8.01 -10.79
N GLN A 62 14.38 7.43 -11.89
CA GLN A 62 13.15 7.88 -12.56
C GLN A 62 11.87 7.23 -12.01
N VAL A 63 11.97 6.24 -11.13
CA VAL A 63 10.81 5.52 -10.59
C VAL A 63 10.61 5.79 -9.11
N THR A 64 9.34 5.85 -8.68
CA THR A 64 9.00 5.90 -7.26
C THR A 64 8.67 4.49 -6.80
N LEU A 65 9.49 3.98 -5.87
CA LEU A 65 9.30 2.69 -5.23
C LEU A 65 8.62 2.91 -3.89
N TYR A 66 7.61 2.13 -3.60
CA TYR A 66 6.94 2.12 -2.31
C TYR A 66 7.53 0.97 -1.51
N ARG A 67 7.74 1.18 -0.22
CA ARG A 67 8.10 0.12 0.74
C ARG A 67 7.10 0.14 1.90
N LYS A 68 6.83 -1.02 2.50
CA LYS A 68 6.07 -1.07 3.76
C LYS A 68 6.87 -0.34 4.83
N ALA A 69 6.24 0.55 5.57
CA ALA A 69 6.82 1.10 6.77
C ALA A 69 7.01 -0.06 7.74
N LYS A 70 8.25 -0.33 8.15
CA LYS A 70 8.46 -1.12 9.36
C LYS A 70 7.84 -0.26 10.46
N VAL A 71 6.61 -0.58 10.88
CA VAL A 71 6.22 -0.30 12.24
C VAL A 71 7.35 -0.91 13.06
N LEU A 72 8.18 -0.05 13.62
CA LEU A 72 9.04 -0.44 14.70
C LEU A 72 8.03 -0.96 15.73
N PRO A 73 8.00 -2.26 16.10
CA PRO A 73 7.32 -2.62 17.33
C PRO A 73 7.92 -1.67 18.34
N SER A 74 7.08 -0.82 18.93
CA SER A 74 7.42 0.15 19.94
C SER A 74 8.51 -0.43 20.83
N ALA A 75 9.76 -0.11 20.51
CA ALA A 75 10.89 -0.37 21.35
C ALA A 75 10.57 0.40 22.62
N GLY A 76 10.58 -0.32 23.74
CA GLY A 76 10.01 0.12 25.00
C GLY A 76 10.22 1.60 25.26
N VAL A 77 9.12 2.34 25.34
CA VAL A 77 9.06 3.46 26.25
C VAL A 77 8.91 2.83 27.65
N ASN A 78 10.07 2.47 28.20
CA ASN A 78 10.25 2.39 29.62
C ASN A 78 10.34 3.83 30.15
N ASN A 79 9.60 4.08 31.22
CA ASN A 79 9.70 5.14 32.25
C ASN A 79 8.27 5.61 32.53
N TRP A 80 7.74 5.58 33.75
CA TRP A 80 8.35 5.62 35.08
C TRP A 80 7.38 5.01 36.09
#